data_AF-A0A959B704-F1
#
_entry.id   AF-A0A959B704-F1
#
_cell.length_a   1.000
_cell.length_b   1.000
_cell.length_c   1.000
_cell.angle_alpha   90.00
_cell.angle_beta   90.00
_cell.angle_gamma   90.00
#
_symmetry.space_group_name_H-M   'P 1'
#
loop_
_entity.id
_entity.type
_entity.pdbx_description
1 polymer ?
#
loop_
_entity_poly.entity_id
_entity_poly.type
_entity_poly.pdbx_seq_one_letter_code
_entity_poly.pdbx_strand_id
1 'polypeptide(L)'
;MKNKHLQLVLLFFCLYGISLNAQKWTPQAAGLLPAGYAIYGLSVVDENTAWAVADVDTVTYAPPIPSDHLIKVLKTTDGGQSWSVYDVEESMGRLSWDVQGLDGNTAWLTTQDYGSGLGRVLFKTEDGGETWEQKLFHRAGGVFVRLLSEQHIYCQNNRFVAWSEDGGNNWVYDTLAAYAPDEFNVLTSGSNMAAAVGDTVWVGTNKGRVCRATNYGQHIELFDTGQGTDAEIYCIAFTDHLNGLLQTWKPDGSVQLLRTADGGATWQLTTAQPPANGETYNISAVPGLRGVFLLVNDGYSSFMSNTVNSFYTTDFGESLIPMPSFAGTSNCIQLSSLRAGWATTALVADATTPTFYQWDGSDLYGRLFVNASATGAKTGLNWANAFTDLQDALTAASEGSEIWVAAGTYTPAGPGGSADATFLLEKNIQLLGGFAGNETDAAARDPEANPTILSGDLNGDDVVDDFAVNRG
;
A
#
# COMPACT_ATOMS: atom_id res chain seq x y z
N MET A 1 19.40 -19.97 48.03
CA MET A 1 18.19 -19.99 47.18
C MET A 1 18.62 -19.69 45.76
N LYS A 2 18.01 -20.38 44.79
CA LYS A 2 18.51 -20.63 43.42
C LYS A 2 18.63 -19.38 42.53
N ASN A 3 19.57 -19.44 41.57
CA ASN A 3 19.76 -18.59 40.38
C ASN A 3 18.46 -18.06 39.77
N LYS A 4 18.46 -16.79 39.34
CA LYS A 4 17.70 -16.32 38.18
C LYS A 4 18.42 -15.18 37.46
N HIS A 5 19.29 -15.52 36.51
CA HIS A 5 19.21 -14.85 35.21
C HIS A 5 17.91 -15.32 34.58
N LEU A 6 17.13 -14.43 33.98
CA LEU A 6 15.91 -14.83 33.27
C LEU A 6 16.30 -15.47 31.94
N GLN A 7 16.71 -16.74 31.97
CA GLN A 7 16.78 -17.57 30.77
C GLN A 7 15.35 -17.98 30.41
N LEU A 8 14.89 -17.53 29.25
CA LEU A 8 13.57 -17.82 28.72
C LEU A 8 13.50 -19.28 28.25
N VAL A 9 12.97 -20.18 29.08
CA VAL A 9 12.64 -21.56 28.71
C VAL A 9 11.13 -21.72 28.74
N LEU A 10 10.47 -21.58 27.59
CA LEU A 10 9.04 -21.89 27.42
C LEU A 10 8.85 -23.34 26.97
N LEU A 11 8.01 -24.10 27.70
CA LEU A 11 7.52 -25.42 27.29
C LEU A 11 6.42 -25.28 26.23
N PHE A 12 6.55 -26.01 25.11
CA PHE A 12 5.53 -26.10 24.06
C PHE A 12 4.67 -27.36 24.21
N PHE A 13 3.35 -27.20 24.08
CA PHE A 13 2.42 -28.26 23.67
C PHE A 13 2.28 -28.20 22.15
N CYS A 14 2.67 -29.27 21.46
CA CYS A 14 2.60 -29.37 20.01
C CYS A 14 1.24 -29.99 19.60
N LEU A 15 0.30 -29.16 19.15
CA LEU A 15 -0.82 -29.62 18.35
C LEU A 15 -0.43 -29.45 16.88
N TYR A 16 -0.21 -30.56 16.19
CA TYR A 16 0.01 -30.58 14.74
C TYR A 16 -1.23 -30.02 14.03
N GLY A 17 -1.17 -28.76 13.64
CA GLY A 17 -2.01 -28.19 12.60
C GLY A 17 -1.37 -28.49 11.25
N ILE A 18 -2.00 -29.34 10.45
CA ILE A 18 -1.68 -29.52 9.04
C ILE A 18 -1.90 -28.15 8.37
N SER A 19 -0.84 -27.53 7.83
CA SER A 19 -0.99 -26.32 7.02
C SER A 19 -1.66 -26.68 5.69
N LEU A 20 -2.99 -26.58 5.67
CA LEU A 20 -3.72 -26.31 4.43
C LEU A 20 -3.13 -25.02 3.84
N ASN A 21 -2.90 -24.98 2.53
CA ASN A 21 -2.54 -23.76 1.80
C ASN A 21 -3.46 -22.62 2.27
N ALA A 22 -2.96 -21.74 3.13
CA ALA A 22 -3.76 -20.70 3.74
C ALA A 22 -4.07 -19.66 2.67
N GLN A 23 -5.33 -19.60 2.26
CA GLN A 23 -5.85 -18.58 1.37
C GLN A 23 -5.59 -17.19 2.00
N LYS A 24 -4.76 -16.36 1.36
CA LYS A 24 -4.34 -15.03 1.85
C LYS A 24 -5.34 -13.91 1.57
N TRP A 25 -6.32 -14.22 0.73
CA TRP A 25 -7.29 -13.30 0.17
C TRP A 25 -8.69 -13.82 0.43
N THR A 26 -9.43 -13.14 1.30
CA THR A 26 -10.80 -13.52 1.63
C THR A 26 -11.78 -12.84 0.67
N PRO A 27 -12.51 -13.58 -0.18
CA PRO A 27 -13.47 -13.02 -1.11
C PRO A 27 -14.67 -12.41 -0.36
N GLN A 28 -15.13 -11.25 -0.82
CA GLN A 28 -16.22 -10.47 -0.24
C GLN A 28 -17.17 -9.94 -1.32
N ALA A 29 -18.40 -9.61 -0.91
CA ALA A 29 -19.33 -8.79 -1.70
C ALA A 29 -19.66 -9.32 -3.11
N ALA A 30 -19.82 -10.64 -3.27
CA ALA A 30 -20.33 -11.20 -4.51
C ALA A 30 -21.80 -10.80 -4.75
N GLY A 31 -22.16 -10.53 -6.01
CA GLY A 31 -23.53 -10.23 -6.40
C GLY A 31 -24.03 -8.81 -6.10
N LEU A 32 -23.15 -7.90 -5.66
CA LEU A 32 -23.51 -6.50 -5.41
C LEU A 32 -23.58 -5.64 -6.68
N LEU A 33 -22.85 -6.04 -7.71
CA LEU A 33 -22.76 -5.32 -8.98
C LEU A 33 -23.31 -6.17 -10.13
N PRO A 34 -23.90 -5.55 -11.17
CA PRO A 34 -24.26 -6.25 -12.39
C PRO A 34 -23.03 -6.81 -13.12
N ALA A 35 -23.24 -7.85 -13.93
CA ALA A 35 -22.21 -8.32 -14.85
C ALA A 35 -21.79 -7.20 -15.83
N GLY A 36 -20.49 -7.13 -16.12
CA GLY A 36 -19.91 -6.09 -16.98
C GLY A 36 -19.46 -4.83 -16.24
N TYR A 37 -19.61 -4.76 -14.92
CA TYR A 37 -19.02 -3.68 -14.11
C TYR A 37 -17.56 -4.02 -13.74
N ALA A 38 -16.71 -3.01 -13.81
CA ALA A 38 -15.33 -3.00 -13.33
C ALA A 38 -15.20 -2.05 -12.13
N ILE A 39 -14.22 -2.29 -11.28
CA ILE A 39 -13.93 -1.45 -10.12
C ILE A 39 -12.67 -0.65 -10.45
N TYR A 40 -12.82 0.65 -10.68
CA TYR A 40 -11.74 1.51 -11.17
C TYR A 40 -10.96 2.19 -10.06
N GLY A 41 -11.60 2.42 -8.91
CA GLY A 41 -10.96 3.05 -7.77
C GLY A 41 -11.39 2.37 -6.47
N LEU A 42 -10.46 2.34 -5.55
CA LEU A 42 -10.53 1.85 -4.19
C LEU A 42 -9.80 2.88 -3.30
N SER A 43 -10.38 3.22 -2.17
CA SER A 43 -9.76 4.05 -1.14
C SER A 43 -10.01 3.39 0.20
N VAL A 44 -8.94 2.77 0.73
CA VAL A 44 -8.96 2.15 2.05
C VAL A 44 -8.54 3.22 3.04
N VAL A 45 -9.47 3.63 3.90
CA VAL A 45 -9.28 4.73 4.85
C VAL A 45 -8.64 4.22 6.14
N ASP A 46 -9.20 3.14 6.68
CA ASP A 46 -8.75 2.50 7.91
C ASP A 46 -9.12 0.99 7.90
N GLU A 47 -9.07 0.32 9.05
CA GLU A 47 -9.35 -1.12 9.16
C GLU A 47 -10.83 -1.48 8.97
N ASN A 48 -11.73 -0.51 9.15
CA ASN A 48 -13.17 -0.69 9.06
C ASN A 48 -13.74 -0.05 7.80
N THR A 49 -13.14 1.04 7.36
CA THR A 49 -13.71 1.92 6.34
C THR A 49 -12.96 1.82 5.02
N ALA A 50 -13.69 1.50 3.96
CA ALA A 50 -13.20 1.58 2.60
C ALA A 50 -14.31 2.02 1.65
N TRP A 51 -13.91 2.76 0.62
CA TRP A 51 -14.74 3.23 -0.48
C TRP A 51 -14.24 2.64 -1.78
N ALA A 52 -15.12 2.38 -2.72
CA ALA A 52 -14.74 2.00 -4.07
C ALA A 52 -15.69 2.61 -5.07
N VAL A 53 -15.20 2.80 -6.29
CA VAL A 53 -16.03 3.22 -7.42
C VAL A 53 -16.03 2.16 -8.48
N ALA A 54 -17.24 1.77 -8.87
CA ALA A 54 -17.47 0.81 -9.92
C ALA A 54 -18.25 1.47 -11.05
N ASP A 55 -17.88 1.08 -12.24
CA ASP A 55 -18.53 1.54 -13.44
C ASP A 55 -18.54 0.43 -14.48
N VAL A 56 -19.38 0.58 -15.48
CA VAL A 56 -19.39 -0.31 -16.64
C VAL A 56 -18.01 -0.36 -17.31
N ASP A 57 -17.63 -1.55 -17.79
CA ASP A 57 -16.38 -1.75 -18.51
C ASP A 57 -16.29 -0.75 -19.69
N THR A 58 -15.25 0.06 -19.71
CA THR A 58 -15.06 1.15 -20.69
C THR A 58 -14.87 0.61 -22.11
N VAL A 59 -14.43 -0.66 -22.26
CA VAL A 59 -14.41 -1.36 -23.55
C VAL A 59 -15.83 -1.56 -24.10
N THR A 60 -16.85 -1.54 -23.24
CA THR A 60 -18.27 -1.68 -23.59
C THR A 60 -18.88 -0.35 -24.06
N TYR A 61 -18.31 0.81 -23.70
CA TYR A 61 -18.83 2.12 -24.10
C TYR A 61 -17.97 2.82 -25.14
N ALA A 62 -18.45 2.82 -26.38
CA ALA A 62 -18.06 3.84 -27.35
C ALA A 62 -18.74 5.17 -26.96
N PRO A 63 -18.00 6.30 -26.91
CA PRO A 63 -18.61 7.61 -26.62
C PRO A 63 -19.69 7.95 -27.68
N PRO A 64 -20.80 8.60 -27.29
CA PRO A 64 -21.07 9.24 -25.99
C PRO A 64 -21.64 8.30 -24.92
N ILE A 65 -21.40 8.63 -23.65
CA ILE A 65 -21.98 7.93 -22.50
C ILE A 65 -23.51 8.19 -22.49
N PRO A 66 -24.37 7.18 -22.26
CA PRO A 66 -25.81 7.39 -22.17
C PRO A 66 -26.17 8.41 -21.10
N SER A 67 -27.10 9.32 -21.40
CA SER A 67 -27.45 10.43 -20.50
C SER A 67 -28.06 10.00 -19.17
N ASP A 68 -28.57 8.77 -19.10
CA ASP A 68 -29.17 8.14 -17.92
C ASP A 68 -28.22 7.16 -17.20
N HIS A 69 -26.96 7.07 -17.65
CA HIS A 69 -25.95 6.26 -16.98
C HIS A 69 -25.56 6.86 -15.63
N LEU A 70 -25.44 5.99 -14.61
CA LEU A 70 -25.11 6.37 -13.23
C LEU A 70 -23.87 5.62 -12.76
N ILE A 71 -22.99 6.34 -12.08
CA ILE A 71 -21.79 5.81 -11.44
C ILE A 71 -22.20 5.10 -10.13
N LYS A 72 -21.58 3.96 -9.82
CA LYS A 72 -21.80 3.23 -8.57
C LYS A 72 -20.67 3.46 -7.59
N VAL A 73 -21.01 3.88 -6.37
CA VAL A 73 -20.07 3.95 -5.25
C VAL A 73 -20.39 2.85 -4.26
N LEU A 74 -19.36 2.12 -3.82
CA LEU A 74 -19.45 1.09 -2.79
C LEU A 74 -18.76 1.56 -1.52
N LYS A 75 -19.31 1.19 -0.37
CA LYS A 75 -18.74 1.55 0.94
C LYS A 75 -18.88 0.44 1.96
N THR A 76 -17.84 0.22 2.75
CA THR A 76 -17.89 -0.53 4.01
C THR A 76 -17.45 0.36 5.17
N THR A 77 -17.97 0.08 6.37
CA THR A 77 -17.58 0.70 7.65
C THR A 77 -17.41 -0.35 8.76
N ASP A 78 -17.37 -1.63 8.39
CA ASP A 78 -17.31 -2.78 9.29
C ASP A 78 -16.19 -3.77 8.93
N GLY A 79 -15.18 -3.28 8.20
CA GLY A 79 -14.02 -4.08 7.80
C GLY A 79 -14.35 -5.07 6.68
N GLY A 80 -15.31 -4.72 5.82
CA GLY A 80 -15.70 -5.51 4.66
C GLY A 80 -16.64 -6.67 4.98
N GLN A 81 -17.18 -6.75 6.20
CA GLN A 81 -18.22 -7.74 6.54
C GLN A 81 -19.49 -7.49 5.74
N SER A 82 -19.83 -6.21 5.53
CA SER A 82 -20.88 -5.77 4.62
C SER A 82 -20.43 -4.59 3.78
N TRP A 83 -21.03 -4.48 2.59
CA TRP A 83 -20.79 -3.40 1.64
C TRP A 83 -22.12 -2.85 1.16
N SER A 84 -22.26 -1.53 1.20
CA SER A 84 -23.39 -0.79 0.64
C SER A 84 -23.05 -0.33 -0.78
N VAL A 85 -24.06 -0.20 -1.64
CA VAL A 85 -23.92 0.29 -3.03
C VAL A 85 -24.86 1.47 -3.22
N TYR A 86 -24.34 2.55 -3.76
CA TYR A 86 -25.02 3.82 -4.01
C TYR A 86 -24.96 4.15 -5.50
N ASP A 87 -26.11 4.50 -6.07
CA ASP A 87 -26.18 5.15 -7.38
C ASP A 87 -26.01 6.66 -7.19
N VAL A 88 -25.02 7.25 -7.85
CA VAL A 88 -24.74 8.69 -7.74
C VAL A 88 -25.57 9.44 -8.76
N GLU A 89 -26.80 9.81 -8.41
CA GLU A 89 -27.76 10.48 -9.31
C GLU A 89 -27.20 11.79 -9.90
N GLU A 90 -26.37 12.52 -9.15
CA GLU A 90 -25.74 13.76 -9.61
C GLU A 90 -24.73 13.53 -10.76
N SER A 91 -24.30 12.29 -10.95
CA SER A 91 -23.30 11.91 -11.94
C SER A 91 -23.86 11.60 -13.33
N MET A 92 -25.19 11.64 -13.53
CA MET A 92 -25.87 11.27 -14.79
C MET A 92 -25.08 11.63 -16.06
N GLY A 93 -24.87 10.62 -16.91
CA GLY A 93 -24.18 10.77 -18.19
C GLY A 93 -22.66 10.84 -18.10
N ARG A 94 -22.06 10.32 -17.02
CA ARG A 94 -20.62 10.32 -16.79
C ARG A 94 -20.13 8.99 -16.25
N LEU A 95 -18.84 8.72 -16.45
CA LEU A 95 -18.12 7.60 -15.84
C LEU A 95 -17.23 8.08 -14.70
N SER A 96 -16.73 7.18 -13.85
CA SER A 96 -15.69 7.50 -12.86
C SER A 96 -14.51 6.52 -12.91
N TRP A 97 -13.35 7.03 -12.50
CA TRP A 97 -12.13 6.22 -12.31
C TRP A 97 -11.65 6.17 -10.87
N ASP A 98 -11.98 7.16 -10.03
CA ASP A 98 -11.37 7.27 -8.72
C ASP A 98 -12.34 7.82 -7.68
N VAL A 99 -12.22 7.27 -6.48
CA VAL A 99 -12.89 7.73 -5.27
C VAL A 99 -11.84 7.81 -4.17
N GLN A 100 -11.87 8.85 -3.36
CA GLN A 100 -11.01 8.96 -2.19
C GLN A 100 -11.82 9.28 -0.94
N GLY A 101 -11.78 8.37 0.02
CA GLY A 101 -12.41 8.56 1.33
C GLY A 101 -11.48 9.32 2.28
N LEU A 102 -12.07 10.19 3.08
CA LEU A 102 -11.42 10.76 4.27
C LEU A 102 -11.84 9.98 5.53
N ASP A 103 -13.11 9.57 5.60
CA ASP A 103 -13.73 8.79 6.67
C ASP A 103 -15.00 8.09 6.14
N GLY A 104 -15.83 7.50 7.01
CA GLY A 104 -17.06 6.80 6.61
C GLY A 104 -18.21 7.69 6.12
N ASN A 105 -18.10 9.01 6.29
CA ASN A 105 -19.09 10.02 5.89
C ASN A 105 -18.58 10.88 4.73
N THR A 106 -17.27 11.13 4.67
CA THR A 106 -16.67 12.09 3.74
C THR A 106 -15.86 11.37 2.67
N ALA A 107 -16.21 11.57 1.41
CA ALA A 107 -15.46 11.06 0.27
C ALA A 107 -15.56 11.99 -0.95
N TRP A 108 -14.63 11.81 -1.87
CA TRP A 108 -14.50 12.57 -3.11
C TRP A 108 -14.58 11.63 -4.30
N LEU A 109 -15.30 12.04 -5.36
CA LEU A 109 -15.54 11.22 -6.55
C LEU A 109 -15.20 12.01 -7.81
N THR A 110 -14.34 11.44 -8.65
CA THR A 110 -14.02 12.02 -9.96
C THR A 110 -15.06 11.62 -11.00
N THR A 111 -15.13 12.39 -12.10
CA THR A 111 -15.96 12.00 -13.25
C THR A 111 -15.23 12.18 -14.59
N GLN A 112 -15.75 11.54 -15.62
CA GLN A 112 -15.27 11.62 -16.99
C GLN A 112 -16.45 11.60 -17.96
N ASP A 113 -16.39 12.42 -19.00
CA ASP A 113 -17.42 12.54 -20.03
C ASP A 113 -16.92 12.19 -21.45
N TYR A 114 -15.66 11.73 -21.57
CA TYR A 114 -14.88 11.57 -22.82
C TYR A 114 -14.77 12.86 -23.67
N GLY A 115 -15.32 13.98 -23.21
CA GLY A 115 -15.35 15.24 -23.93
C GLY A 115 -14.04 15.99 -23.82
N SER A 116 -13.73 16.85 -24.79
CA SER A 116 -12.59 17.78 -24.70
C SER A 116 -12.94 19.07 -23.94
N GLY A 117 -14.20 19.24 -23.53
CA GLY A 117 -14.69 20.40 -22.79
C GLY A 117 -14.29 20.43 -21.32
N LEU A 118 -14.91 21.35 -20.56
CA LEU A 118 -14.74 21.43 -19.10
C LEU A 118 -15.41 20.28 -18.33
N GLY A 119 -16.26 19.47 -18.99
CA GLY A 119 -17.36 18.67 -18.45
C GLY A 119 -17.09 17.62 -17.36
N ARG A 120 -15.88 17.58 -16.80
CA ARG A 120 -15.56 16.81 -15.60
C ARG A 120 -15.94 17.58 -14.35
N VAL A 121 -16.65 16.86 -13.50
CA VAL A 121 -17.07 17.27 -12.17
C VAL A 121 -16.26 16.50 -11.14
N LEU A 122 -15.79 17.19 -10.11
CA LEU A 122 -15.34 16.56 -8.87
C LEU A 122 -16.44 16.75 -7.83
N PHE A 123 -16.95 15.64 -7.31
CA PHE A 123 -17.98 15.62 -6.28
C PHE A 123 -17.39 15.35 -4.89
N LYS A 124 -18.08 15.84 -3.86
CA LYS A 124 -17.82 15.52 -2.45
C LYS A 124 -19.12 15.08 -1.79
N THR A 125 -19.06 14.02 -0.99
CA THR A 125 -20.11 13.65 -0.04
C THR A 125 -19.64 13.96 1.38
N GLU A 126 -20.59 14.27 2.27
CA GLU A 126 -20.37 14.44 3.72
C GLU A 126 -21.41 13.65 4.55
N ASP A 127 -22.26 12.86 3.89
CA ASP A 127 -23.35 12.08 4.49
C ASP A 127 -23.20 10.58 4.23
N GLY A 128 -21.99 10.14 3.85
CA GLY A 128 -21.71 8.74 3.63
C GLY A 128 -22.10 8.24 2.24
N GLY A 129 -22.22 9.11 1.26
CA GLY A 129 -22.48 8.78 -0.14
C GLY A 129 -23.94 8.82 -0.53
N GLU A 130 -24.83 9.28 0.36
CA GLU A 130 -26.26 9.44 0.08
C GLU A 130 -26.50 10.63 -0.87
N THR A 131 -25.73 11.72 -0.72
CA THR A 131 -25.75 12.85 -1.65
C THR A 131 -24.34 13.33 -1.99
N TRP A 132 -24.21 13.96 -3.17
CA TRP A 132 -22.92 14.39 -3.72
C TRP A 132 -22.96 15.84 -4.21
N GLU A 133 -22.22 16.72 -3.55
CA GLU A 133 -22.08 18.13 -3.91
C GLU A 133 -20.98 18.32 -4.97
N GLN A 134 -21.28 19.02 -6.06
CA GLN A 134 -20.25 19.45 -7.02
C GLN A 134 -19.32 20.49 -6.38
N LYS A 135 -18.03 20.19 -6.28
CA LYS A 135 -17.00 21.13 -5.77
C LYS A 135 -16.14 21.75 -6.87
N LEU A 136 -15.98 21.05 -8.00
CA LEU A 136 -15.19 21.56 -9.13
C LEU A 136 -15.85 21.16 -10.46
N PHE A 137 -15.92 22.10 -11.40
CA PHE A 137 -16.27 21.84 -12.81
C PHE A 137 -15.13 22.32 -13.70
N HIS A 138 -14.17 21.43 -13.95
CA HIS A 138 -12.94 21.77 -14.66
C HIS A 138 -12.28 20.50 -15.21
N ARG A 139 -11.49 20.64 -16.29
CA ARG A 139 -10.77 19.52 -16.91
C ARG A 139 -9.91 18.71 -15.92
N ALA A 140 -9.32 19.39 -14.94
CA ALA A 140 -8.48 18.79 -13.91
C ALA A 140 -9.24 17.88 -12.92
N GLY A 141 -10.54 18.10 -12.71
CA GLY A 141 -11.35 17.32 -11.76
C GLY A 141 -11.73 15.92 -12.25
N GLY A 142 -11.16 15.48 -13.38
CA GLY A 142 -11.40 14.15 -13.93
C GLY A 142 -10.35 13.13 -13.55
N VAL A 143 -10.67 11.85 -13.75
CA VAL A 143 -9.77 10.70 -13.59
C VAL A 143 -9.35 10.43 -12.15
N PHE A 144 -8.43 11.18 -11.56
CA PHE A 144 -7.93 10.88 -10.20
C PHE A 144 -7.86 12.09 -9.28
N VAL A 145 -7.96 11.82 -7.99
CA VAL A 145 -7.91 12.79 -6.89
C VAL A 145 -7.06 12.22 -5.76
N ARG A 146 -6.33 13.07 -5.03
CA ARG A 146 -5.58 12.68 -3.82
C ARG A 146 -5.89 13.65 -2.70
N LEU A 147 -6.24 13.11 -1.54
CA LEU A 147 -6.44 13.85 -0.31
C LEU A 147 -5.12 13.86 0.44
N LEU A 148 -4.49 15.03 0.54
CA LEU A 148 -3.24 15.23 1.28
C LEU A 148 -3.52 15.59 2.74
N SER A 149 -4.69 16.15 2.99
CA SER A 149 -5.34 16.30 4.29
C SER A 149 -6.81 16.62 4.07
N GLU A 150 -7.56 16.87 5.14
CA GLU A 150 -8.95 17.38 5.04
C GLU A 150 -9.03 18.71 4.27
N GLN A 151 -8.00 19.57 4.37
CA GLN A 151 -7.97 20.87 3.74
C GLN A 151 -7.32 20.87 2.36
N HIS A 152 -6.41 19.93 2.11
CA HIS A 152 -5.57 19.93 0.92
C HIS A 152 -5.94 18.80 -0.04
N ILE A 153 -6.46 19.16 -1.20
CA ILE A 153 -6.92 18.24 -2.24
C ILE A 153 -6.18 18.54 -3.54
N TYR A 154 -5.67 17.50 -4.19
CA TYR A 154 -5.03 17.59 -5.49
C TYR A 154 -5.78 16.72 -6.50
N CYS A 155 -6.05 17.24 -7.69
CA CYS A 155 -6.60 16.46 -8.80
C CYS A 155 -5.86 16.78 -10.09
N GLN A 156 -5.77 15.79 -10.97
CA GLN A 156 -5.13 15.95 -12.25
C GLN A 156 -5.73 15.02 -13.28
N ASN A 157 -5.82 15.53 -14.50
CA ASN A 157 -6.25 14.80 -15.67
C ASN A 157 -5.43 15.26 -16.86
N ASN A 158 -4.62 14.37 -17.42
CA ASN A 158 -3.65 14.72 -18.46
C ASN A 158 -2.74 15.85 -17.91
N ARG A 159 -2.59 16.95 -18.65
CA ARG A 159 -1.81 18.13 -18.27
C ARG A 159 -2.57 19.15 -17.43
N PHE A 160 -3.85 18.91 -17.13
CA PHE A 160 -4.66 19.84 -16.35
C PHE A 160 -4.61 19.45 -14.88
N VAL A 161 -4.19 20.39 -14.04
CA VAL A 161 -4.06 20.20 -12.59
C VAL A 161 -4.94 21.19 -11.85
N ALA A 162 -5.43 20.80 -10.69
CA ALA A 162 -6.03 21.72 -9.74
C ALA A 162 -5.76 21.26 -8.32
N TRP A 163 -5.68 22.23 -7.41
CA TRP A 163 -5.55 21.97 -5.99
C TRP A 163 -6.38 22.95 -5.18
N SER A 164 -6.72 22.53 -3.97
CA SER A 164 -7.43 23.31 -2.96
C SER A 164 -6.67 23.24 -1.64
N GLU A 165 -6.76 24.30 -0.85
CA GLU A 165 -6.15 24.44 0.48
C GLU A 165 -7.22 24.72 1.57
N ASP A 166 -8.50 24.62 1.22
CA ASP A 166 -9.63 24.96 2.10
C ASP A 166 -10.78 23.95 2.02
N GLY A 167 -10.45 22.67 1.81
CA GLY A 167 -11.43 21.59 1.77
C GLY A 167 -12.26 21.57 0.48
N GLY A 168 -11.74 22.18 -0.59
CA GLY A 168 -12.36 22.27 -1.91
C GLY A 168 -13.44 23.32 -2.04
N ASN A 169 -13.39 24.37 -1.21
CA ASN A 169 -14.27 25.53 -1.33
C ASN A 169 -13.74 26.52 -2.39
N ASN A 170 -12.42 26.65 -2.50
CA ASN A 170 -11.74 27.39 -3.54
C ASN A 170 -10.67 26.50 -4.21
N TRP A 171 -10.42 26.78 -5.50
CA TRP A 171 -9.52 26.00 -6.34
C TRP A 171 -8.55 26.89 -7.09
N VAL A 172 -7.29 26.49 -7.10
CA VAL A 172 -6.28 26.96 -8.05
C VAL A 172 -6.12 25.88 -9.11
N TYR A 173 -5.98 26.28 -10.37
CA TYR A 173 -5.82 25.36 -11.48
C TYR A 173 -4.78 25.87 -12.47
N ASP A 174 -4.09 24.94 -13.12
CA ASP A 174 -3.06 25.23 -14.11
C ASP A 174 -3.04 24.18 -15.24
N THR A 175 -2.32 24.50 -16.31
CA THR A 175 -2.02 23.60 -17.42
C THR A 175 -0.52 23.41 -17.53
N LEU A 176 -0.05 22.18 -17.29
CA LEU A 176 1.36 21.84 -17.33
C LEU A 176 1.91 21.97 -18.77
N ALA A 177 2.58 23.08 -19.05
CA ALA A 177 3.17 23.36 -20.36
C ALA A 177 4.33 22.41 -20.72
N ALA A 178 4.90 21.72 -19.72
CA ALA A 178 5.97 20.76 -19.90
C ALA A 178 5.51 19.41 -20.47
N TYR A 179 4.21 19.10 -20.43
CA TYR A 179 3.64 17.92 -21.09
C TYR A 179 3.71 18.08 -22.61
N ALA A 180 4.14 17.03 -23.31
CA ALA A 180 4.03 16.96 -24.76
C ALA A 180 2.55 16.93 -25.19
N PRO A 181 2.22 17.32 -26.43
CA PRO A 181 0.82 17.35 -26.90
C PRO A 181 0.09 16.01 -26.82
N ASP A 182 0.81 14.89 -26.94
CA ASP A 182 0.31 13.50 -26.90
C ASP A 182 0.66 12.79 -25.58
N GLU A 183 1.04 13.54 -24.55
CA GLU A 183 1.34 12.99 -23.24
C GLU A 183 0.14 13.07 -22.31
N PHE A 184 -0.10 11.99 -21.59
CA PHE A 184 -1.23 11.84 -20.69
C PHE A 184 -0.93 10.81 -19.60
N ASN A 185 -1.74 10.79 -18.55
CA ASN A 185 -1.69 9.78 -17.51
C ASN A 185 -2.40 8.51 -18.01
N VAL A 186 -1.75 7.35 -17.88
CA VAL A 186 -2.23 6.06 -18.40
C VAL A 186 -3.42 5.60 -17.57
N LEU A 187 -4.61 5.49 -18.17
CA LEU A 187 -5.86 5.19 -17.46
C LEU A 187 -6.01 3.68 -17.20
N THR A 188 -5.59 3.21 -16.04
CA THR A 188 -5.71 1.80 -15.59
C THR A 188 -6.63 1.71 -14.37
N SER A 189 -6.14 2.14 -13.21
CA SER A 189 -6.87 2.17 -11.94
C SER A 189 -6.61 3.45 -11.15
N GLY A 190 -7.68 4.13 -10.74
CA GLY A 190 -7.63 5.40 -10.02
C GLY A 190 -6.76 5.34 -8.76
N SER A 191 -6.76 4.21 -8.05
CA SER A 191 -5.97 4.01 -6.82
C SER A 191 -4.47 3.91 -7.05
N ASN A 192 -4.03 3.25 -8.13
CA ASN A 192 -2.64 2.82 -8.28
C ASN A 192 -1.86 3.60 -9.34
N MET A 193 -2.54 4.45 -10.14
CA MET A 193 -1.92 5.35 -11.13
C MET A 193 -1.17 6.53 -10.52
N ALA A 194 -1.49 6.89 -9.27
CA ALA A 194 -0.86 7.99 -8.55
C ALA A 194 -0.59 7.61 -7.09
N ALA A 195 0.52 8.10 -6.55
CA ALA A 195 0.88 7.95 -5.15
C ALA A 195 0.79 9.29 -4.43
N ALA A 196 0.49 9.27 -3.14
CA ALA A 196 0.54 10.45 -2.29
C ALA A 196 1.13 10.11 -0.93
N VAL A 197 2.04 10.95 -0.44
CA VAL A 197 2.62 10.87 0.90
C VAL A 197 2.79 12.29 1.42
N GLY A 198 2.20 12.58 2.57
CA GLY A 198 2.24 13.92 3.17
C GLY A 198 1.69 14.98 2.22
N ASP A 199 2.54 15.94 1.86
CA ASP A 199 2.22 17.06 0.95
C ASP A 199 2.56 16.80 -0.52
N THR A 200 2.99 15.58 -0.86
CA THR A 200 3.56 15.25 -2.15
C THR A 200 2.71 14.22 -2.90
N VAL A 201 2.53 14.42 -4.20
CA VAL A 201 1.85 13.53 -5.14
C VAL A 201 2.79 13.16 -6.29
N TRP A 202 2.77 11.90 -6.70
CA TRP A 202 3.47 11.41 -7.89
C TRP A 202 2.50 10.77 -8.86
N VAL A 203 2.65 11.07 -10.15
CA VAL A 203 1.76 10.61 -11.21
C VAL A 203 2.57 10.20 -12.43
N GLY A 204 2.32 8.98 -12.92
CA GLY A 204 2.94 8.47 -14.15
C GLY A 204 2.36 9.07 -15.43
N THR A 205 3.12 8.97 -16.53
CA THR A 205 2.68 9.35 -17.88
C THR A 205 2.96 8.22 -18.89
N ASN A 206 2.35 8.33 -20.07
CA ASN A 206 2.63 7.47 -21.22
C ASN A 206 3.96 7.77 -21.95
N LYS A 207 4.80 8.66 -21.40
CA LYS A 207 6.09 9.09 -21.98
C LYS A 207 7.29 8.75 -21.09
N GLY A 208 7.13 7.82 -20.16
CA GLY A 208 8.19 7.38 -19.26
C GLY A 208 8.59 8.45 -18.25
N ARG A 209 7.69 9.39 -17.94
CA ARG A 209 7.94 10.51 -17.02
C ARG A 209 7.02 10.51 -15.83
N VAL A 210 7.55 10.89 -14.67
CA VAL A 210 6.81 11.09 -13.43
C VAL A 210 6.59 12.58 -13.21
N CYS A 211 5.34 12.99 -13.11
CA CYS A 211 4.94 14.29 -12.59
C CYS A 211 4.98 14.22 -11.06
N ARG A 212 5.76 15.09 -10.41
CA ARG A 212 5.85 15.21 -8.96
C ARG A 212 5.34 16.58 -8.54
N ALA A 213 4.26 16.59 -7.76
CA ALA A 213 3.68 17.78 -7.17
C ALA A 213 4.01 17.81 -5.68
N THR A 214 4.65 18.87 -5.20
CA THR A 214 5.07 19.07 -3.80
C THR A 214 4.38 20.31 -3.23
N ASN A 215 4.47 20.50 -1.90
CA ASN A 215 3.84 21.63 -1.22
C ASN A 215 2.35 21.74 -1.58
N TYR A 216 1.63 20.63 -1.43
CA TYR A 216 0.21 20.50 -1.69
C TYR A 216 -0.23 20.82 -3.13
N GLY A 217 0.66 20.63 -4.11
CA GLY A 217 0.38 20.89 -5.52
C GLY A 217 0.89 22.23 -6.04
N GLN A 218 1.41 23.09 -5.16
CA GLN A 218 1.90 24.43 -5.54
C GLN A 218 3.21 24.40 -6.34
N HIS A 219 3.99 23.32 -6.24
CA HIS A 219 5.23 23.16 -6.99
C HIS A 219 5.24 21.82 -7.74
N ILE A 220 5.28 21.89 -9.07
CA ILE A 220 5.16 20.71 -9.95
C ILE A 220 6.38 20.61 -10.86
N GLU A 221 6.99 19.43 -10.88
CA GLU A 221 8.15 19.09 -11.69
C GLU A 221 7.91 17.79 -12.47
N LEU A 222 8.63 17.59 -13.59
CA LEU A 222 8.59 16.36 -14.36
C LEU A 222 9.99 15.72 -14.41
N PHE A 223 10.04 14.42 -14.13
CA PHE A 223 11.28 13.63 -14.10
C PHE A 223 11.21 12.47 -15.10
N ASP A 224 12.31 12.20 -15.80
CA ASP A 224 12.44 11.07 -16.70
C ASP A 224 12.86 9.81 -15.92
N THR A 225 12.23 8.68 -16.22
CA THR A 225 12.56 7.38 -15.60
C THR A 225 13.77 6.68 -16.23
N GLY A 226 14.28 7.21 -17.34
CA GLY A 226 15.33 6.61 -18.16
C GLY A 226 14.86 5.42 -19.00
N GLN A 227 13.56 5.10 -19.03
CA GLN A 227 13.03 3.92 -19.73
C GLN A 227 12.61 4.18 -21.18
N GLY A 228 12.71 5.42 -21.65
CA GLY A 228 12.33 5.82 -23.00
C GLY A 228 10.93 6.44 -23.07
N THR A 229 10.68 7.17 -24.15
CA THR A 229 9.43 7.94 -24.35
C THR A 229 8.22 7.10 -24.75
N ASP A 230 8.42 5.79 -24.95
CA ASP A 230 7.40 4.78 -25.22
C ASP A 230 7.07 3.93 -23.99
N ALA A 231 7.72 4.19 -22.85
CA ALA A 231 7.41 3.54 -21.58
C ALA A 231 6.17 4.16 -20.95
N GLU A 232 5.12 3.37 -20.79
CA GLU A 232 3.91 3.77 -20.09
C GLU A 232 4.04 3.44 -18.61
N ILE A 233 3.92 4.44 -17.73
CA ILE A 233 3.91 4.19 -16.28
C ILE A 233 2.50 3.77 -15.88
N TYR A 234 2.34 2.47 -15.62
CA TYR A 234 1.05 1.84 -15.30
C TYR A 234 0.68 2.00 -13.83
N CYS A 235 1.66 1.98 -12.95
CA CYS A 235 1.46 2.03 -11.51
C CYS A 235 2.64 2.68 -10.81
N ILE A 236 2.36 3.41 -9.72
CA ILE A 236 3.36 4.04 -8.86
C ILE A 236 2.90 4.00 -7.41
N ALA A 237 3.81 3.69 -6.50
CA ALA A 237 3.57 3.63 -5.06
C ALA A 237 4.77 4.15 -4.28
N PHE A 238 4.53 4.89 -3.21
CA PHE A 238 5.57 5.40 -2.31
C PHE A 238 5.29 4.98 -0.87
N THR A 239 6.34 4.60 -0.14
CA THR A 239 6.26 4.29 1.29
C THR A 239 6.54 5.52 2.15
N ASP A 240 7.36 6.45 1.62
CA ASP A 240 7.72 7.72 2.22
C ASP A 240 8.04 8.75 1.12
N HIS A 241 8.47 9.97 1.48
CA HIS A 241 8.78 11.03 0.52
C HIS A 241 9.98 10.75 -0.40
N LEU A 242 10.79 9.73 -0.11
CA LEU A 242 12.02 9.42 -0.82
C LEU A 242 11.91 8.11 -1.60
N ASN A 243 11.27 7.11 -1.03
CA ASN A 243 11.35 5.74 -1.50
C ASN A 243 10.02 5.28 -2.11
N GLY A 244 10.10 4.82 -3.35
CA GLY A 244 8.93 4.36 -4.09
C GLY A 244 9.28 3.34 -5.16
N LEU A 245 8.26 2.63 -5.61
CA LEU A 245 8.29 1.74 -6.75
C LEU A 245 7.36 2.26 -7.84
N LEU A 246 7.73 2.00 -9.09
CA LEU A 246 6.81 2.13 -10.21
C LEU A 246 7.00 0.97 -11.16
N GLN A 247 5.96 0.72 -11.96
CA GLN A 247 5.99 -0.23 -13.05
C GLN A 247 5.79 0.47 -14.38
N THR A 248 6.61 0.11 -15.36
CA THR A 248 6.38 0.48 -16.76
C THR A 248 5.87 -0.70 -17.57
N TRP A 249 5.08 -0.40 -18.61
CA TRP A 249 4.79 -1.29 -19.72
C TRP A 249 5.26 -0.63 -21.02
N LYS A 250 5.72 -1.41 -22.00
CA LYS A 250 6.09 -0.91 -23.33
C LYS A 250 5.31 -1.64 -24.42
N PRO A 251 5.17 -1.03 -25.62
CA PRO A 251 4.50 -1.66 -26.76
C PRO A 251 5.09 -3.00 -27.22
N ASP A 252 6.34 -3.32 -26.85
CA ASP A 252 6.96 -4.62 -27.11
C ASP A 252 6.53 -5.73 -26.11
N GLY A 253 5.64 -5.39 -25.16
CA GLY A 253 5.15 -6.27 -24.11
C GLY A 253 6.07 -6.35 -22.89
N SER A 254 7.17 -5.59 -22.85
CA SER A 254 8.06 -5.58 -21.68
C SER A 254 7.41 -4.86 -20.51
N VAL A 255 7.49 -5.49 -19.34
CA VAL A 255 7.09 -4.91 -18.05
C VAL A 255 8.34 -4.80 -17.19
N GLN A 256 8.57 -3.63 -16.60
CA GLN A 256 9.76 -3.38 -15.78
C GLN A 256 9.36 -2.76 -14.45
N LEU A 257 9.98 -3.25 -13.38
CA LEU A 257 9.87 -2.70 -12.03
C LEU A 257 11.07 -1.79 -11.76
N LEU A 258 10.78 -0.59 -11.30
CA LEU A 258 11.77 0.43 -10.97
C LEU A 258 11.60 0.91 -9.54
N ARG A 259 12.71 1.32 -8.94
CA ARG A 259 12.76 1.95 -7.63
C ARG A 259 13.37 3.34 -7.69
N THR A 260 12.97 4.18 -6.74
CA THR A 260 13.58 5.46 -6.43
C THR A 260 13.93 5.53 -4.94
N ALA A 261 14.93 6.34 -4.61
CA ALA A 261 15.33 6.65 -3.23
C ALA A 261 15.53 8.17 -3.02
N ASP A 262 15.13 8.99 -3.99
CA ASP A 262 15.29 10.45 -4.00
C ASP A 262 13.97 11.18 -4.31
N GLY A 263 12.84 10.52 -4.01
CA GLY A 263 11.51 11.09 -4.19
C GLY A 263 11.09 11.15 -5.65
N GLY A 264 11.52 10.19 -6.46
CA GLY A 264 11.14 10.05 -7.87
C GLY A 264 11.91 10.95 -8.82
N ALA A 265 13.02 11.57 -8.38
CA ALA A 265 13.87 12.38 -9.24
C ALA A 265 14.75 11.52 -10.15
N THR A 266 15.19 10.37 -9.66
CA THR A 266 15.86 9.32 -10.44
C THR A 266 15.25 7.94 -10.19
N TRP A 267 15.32 7.09 -11.20
CA TRP A 267 14.76 5.74 -11.19
C TRP A 267 15.77 4.72 -11.68
N GLN A 268 15.78 3.55 -11.05
CA GLN A 268 16.67 2.44 -11.37
C GLN A 268 15.86 1.15 -11.47
N LEU A 269 16.23 0.26 -12.39
CA LEU A 269 15.70 -1.11 -12.41
C LEU A 269 16.03 -1.81 -11.10
N THR A 270 15.04 -2.47 -10.53
CA THR A 270 15.25 -3.37 -9.39
C THR A 270 15.97 -4.64 -9.83
N THR A 271 16.73 -5.28 -8.92
CA THR A 271 17.41 -6.54 -9.25
C THR A 271 16.42 -7.65 -9.62
N ALA A 272 15.34 -7.81 -8.84
CA ALA A 272 14.24 -8.68 -9.21
C ALA A 272 13.29 -7.95 -10.16
N GLN A 273 12.81 -8.66 -11.17
CA GLN A 273 11.82 -8.18 -12.12
C GLN A 273 10.61 -9.13 -12.08
N PRO A 274 9.39 -8.63 -12.36
CA PRO A 274 8.25 -9.51 -12.56
C PRO A 274 8.50 -10.52 -13.70
N PRO A 275 7.74 -11.62 -13.76
CA PRO A 275 7.84 -12.58 -14.85
C PRO A 275 7.76 -11.92 -16.23
N ALA A 276 8.59 -12.37 -17.17
CA ALA A 276 8.61 -11.85 -18.53
C ALA A 276 7.48 -12.45 -19.39
N ASN A 277 6.23 -12.33 -18.92
CA ASN A 277 5.01 -12.80 -19.57
C ASN A 277 4.12 -11.66 -20.07
N GLY A 278 4.52 -10.40 -19.83
CA GLY A 278 3.78 -9.20 -20.23
C GLY A 278 2.64 -8.83 -19.29
N GLU A 279 2.48 -9.51 -18.16
CA GLU A 279 1.50 -9.17 -17.14
C GLU A 279 1.90 -7.89 -16.39
N THR A 280 0.94 -7.00 -16.20
CA THR A 280 1.09 -5.82 -15.35
C THR A 280 0.65 -6.12 -13.91
N TYR A 281 1.17 -5.36 -12.96
CA TYR A 281 0.81 -5.43 -11.55
C TYR A 281 0.39 -4.05 -11.03
N ASN A 282 -0.67 -4.04 -10.21
CA ASN A 282 -0.99 -2.93 -9.34
C ASN A 282 -0.11 -3.03 -8.08
N ILE A 283 0.48 -1.91 -7.68
CA ILE A 283 1.42 -1.81 -6.57
C ILE A 283 0.79 -0.95 -5.47
N SER A 284 0.84 -1.43 -4.25
CA SER A 284 0.56 -0.63 -3.05
C SER A 284 1.72 -0.74 -2.08
N ALA A 285 2.17 0.39 -1.55
CA ALA A 285 3.02 0.39 -0.37
C ALA A 285 2.22 -0.15 0.82
N VAL A 286 2.92 -0.76 1.78
CA VAL A 286 2.32 -1.16 3.04
C VAL A 286 2.59 -0.07 4.08
N PRO A 287 1.57 0.69 4.52
CA PRO A 287 1.77 1.83 5.42
C PRO A 287 2.49 1.43 6.71
N GLY A 288 3.46 2.24 7.13
CA GLY A 288 4.24 1.98 8.36
C GLY A 288 5.39 0.97 8.21
N LEU A 289 5.49 0.26 7.07
CA LEU A 289 6.61 -0.64 6.79
C LEU A 289 7.44 -0.14 5.60
N ARG A 290 8.58 0.46 5.93
CA ARG A 290 9.52 0.96 4.93
C ARG A 290 10.04 -0.20 4.08
N GLY A 291 10.01 -0.02 2.75
CA GLY A 291 10.53 -0.99 1.79
C GLY A 291 9.59 -2.15 1.46
N VAL A 292 8.36 -2.13 2.00
CA VAL A 292 7.38 -3.19 1.79
C VAL A 292 6.30 -2.75 0.82
N PHE A 293 6.12 -3.55 -0.23
CA PHE A 293 5.11 -3.31 -1.26
C PHE A 293 4.43 -4.63 -1.62
N LEU A 294 3.13 -4.57 -1.89
CA LEU A 294 2.37 -5.65 -2.49
C LEU A 294 2.18 -5.35 -3.98
N LEU A 295 2.35 -6.38 -4.80
CA LEU A 295 2.13 -6.37 -6.23
C LEU A 295 1.07 -7.41 -6.55
N VAL A 296 -0.09 -6.98 -7.04
CA VAL A 296 -1.20 -7.86 -7.43
C VAL A 296 -1.44 -7.73 -8.92
N ASN A 297 -1.59 -8.87 -9.60
CA ASN A 297 -1.78 -8.91 -11.04
C ASN A 297 -2.98 -8.06 -11.49
N ASP A 298 -2.74 -7.26 -12.52
CA ASP A 298 -3.72 -6.38 -13.15
C ASP A 298 -4.37 -7.05 -14.37
N GLY A 299 -5.70 -7.09 -14.34
CA GLY A 299 -6.56 -7.82 -15.27
C GLY A 299 -6.95 -7.10 -16.53
N TYR A 300 -6.70 -5.80 -16.61
CA TYR A 300 -7.00 -5.02 -17.81
C TYR A 300 -5.92 -5.18 -18.88
N SER A 301 -4.74 -5.70 -18.51
CA SER A 301 -3.72 -6.15 -19.47
C SER A 301 -4.17 -7.47 -20.12
N SER A 302 -4.60 -7.35 -21.38
CA SER A 302 -5.25 -8.40 -22.15
C SER A 302 -4.30 -9.55 -22.56
N PHE A 303 -3.78 -10.38 -21.66
CA PHE A 303 -3.14 -11.66 -22.05
C PHE A 303 -3.40 -12.77 -21.03
N MET A 304 -4.13 -13.77 -21.50
CA MET A 304 -4.57 -14.95 -20.74
C MET A 304 -3.40 -15.70 -20.11
N SER A 305 -3.31 -15.66 -18.78
CA SER A 305 -2.69 -16.71 -17.98
C SER A 305 -3.52 -16.91 -16.72
N ASN A 306 -3.91 -18.15 -16.44
CA ASN A 306 -4.64 -18.54 -15.23
C ASN A 306 -3.71 -18.63 -14.01
N THR A 307 -2.46 -18.18 -14.16
CA THR A 307 -1.43 -18.17 -13.13
C THR A 307 -1.34 -16.78 -12.55
N VAL A 308 -2.36 -16.43 -11.78
CA VAL A 308 -2.39 -15.22 -10.98
C VAL A 308 -1.30 -15.35 -9.92
N ASN A 309 -0.14 -14.76 -10.16
CA ASN A 309 0.90 -14.66 -9.15
C ASN A 309 0.82 -13.26 -8.57
N SER A 310 0.60 -13.16 -7.28
CA SER A 310 0.83 -11.91 -6.56
C SER A 310 2.20 -12.01 -5.88
N PHE A 311 2.81 -10.87 -5.60
CA PHE A 311 4.12 -10.80 -4.94
C PHE A 311 4.08 -9.80 -3.80
N TYR A 312 4.96 -9.98 -2.85
CA TYR A 312 5.39 -8.89 -1.99
C TYR A 312 6.90 -8.75 -2.04
N THR A 313 7.38 -7.57 -1.69
CA THR A 313 8.79 -7.28 -1.48
C THR A 313 8.96 -6.68 -0.09
N THR A 314 10.15 -6.85 0.49
CA THR A 314 10.52 -6.27 1.80
C THR A 314 11.79 -5.44 1.74
N ASP A 315 12.27 -5.18 0.52
CA ASP A 315 13.57 -4.59 0.22
C ASP A 315 13.51 -3.68 -1.02
N PHE A 316 12.40 -2.95 -1.19
CA PHE A 316 12.20 -2.00 -2.30
C PHE A 316 12.32 -2.68 -3.69
N GLY A 317 11.70 -3.84 -3.83
CA GLY A 317 11.62 -4.58 -5.09
C GLY A 317 12.90 -5.33 -5.48
N GLU A 318 13.96 -5.30 -4.65
CA GLU A 318 15.20 -6.04 -4.93
C GLU A 318 14.99 -7.55 -4.91
N SER A 319 14.04 -8.04 -4.10
CA SER A 319 13.48 -9.38 -4.17
C SER A 319 11.95 -9.33 -4.31
N LEU A 320 11.41 -10.28 -5.08
CA LEU A 320 9.98 -10.52 -5.20
C LEU A 320 9.66 -11.90 -4.64
N ILE A 321 8.85 -11.94 -3.59
CA ILE A 321 8.44 -13.16 -2.92
C ILE A 321 7.03 -13.50 -3.39
N PRO A 322 6.82 -14.66 -4.07
CA PRO A 322 5.50 -15.07 -4.51
C PRO A 322 4.56 -15.30 -3.33
N MET A 323 3.30 -14.89 -3.47
CA MET A 323 2.23 -15.18 -2.53
C MET A 323 1.00 -15.77 -3.23
N PRO A 324 0.20 -16.62 -2.55
CA PRO A 324 -1.05 -17.13 -3.09
C PRO A 324 -1.93 -15.98 -3.56
N SER A 325 -2.43 -16.08 -4.78
CA SER A 325 -3.38 -15.11 -5.31
C SER A 325 -4.83 -15.58 -5.14
N PHE A 326 -5.77 -14.70 -5.46
CA PHE A 326 -7.18 -15.03 -5.58
C PHE A 326 -7.56 -15.43 -7.01
N ALA A 327 -8.74 -16.02 -7.16
CA ALA A 327 -9.27 -16.40 -8.47
C ALA A 327 -9.67 -15.15 -9.29
N GLY A 328 -9.28 -15.11 -10.55
CA GLY A 328 -9.54 -13.96 -11.43
C GLY A 328 -8.41 -12.95 -11.41
N THR A 329 -8.67 -11.78 -11.96
CA THR A 329 -7.69 -10.69 -12.09
C THR A 329 -8.11 -9.49 -11.26
N SER A 330 -7.15 -8.64 -10.90
CA SER A 330 -7.41 -7.44 -10.11
C SER A 330 -7.39 -6.17 -10.94
N ASN A 331 -8.03 -5.09 -10.46
CA ASN A 331 -7.82 -3.77 -11.05
C ASN A 331 -7.32 -2.74 -10.04
N CYS A 332 -7.64 -2.87 -8.75
CA CYS A 332 -7.13 -1.99 -7.71
C CYS A 332 -6.56 -2.80 -6.55
N ILE A 333 -5.51 -2.28 -5.91
CA ILE A 333 -5.09 -2.68 -4.57
C ILE A 333 -4.78 -1.44 -3.74
N GLN A 334 -5.25 -1.41 -2.51
CA GLN A 334 -4.80 -0.39 -1.55
C GLN A 334 -4.78 -0.99 -0.14
N LEU A 335 -3.80 -0.54 0.63
CA LEU A 335 -3.68 -0.84 2.05
C LEU A 335 -3.68 0.46 2.85
N SER A 336 -4.43 0.49 3.95
CA SER A 336 -4.35 1.55 4.98
C SER A 336 -3.47 1.10 6.14
N SER A 337 -3.36 -0.21 6.35
CA SER A 337 -2.51 -0.79 7.36
C SER A 337 -2.06 -2.19 6.97
N LEU A 338 -1.26 -2.75 7.87
CA LEU A 338 -0.80 -4.12 7.90
C LEU A 338 -1.98 -5.13 7.92
N ARG A 339 -3.13 -4.72 8.44
CA ARG A 339 -4.33 -5.55 8.67
C ARG A 339 -5.51 -5.17 7.78
N ALA A 340 -5.34 -4.09 7.02
CA ALA A 340 -6.41 -3.43 6.30
C ALA A 340 -5.95 -3.17 4.87
N GLY A 341 -6.29 -4.11 4.01
CA GLY A 341 -5.97 -4.06 2.60
C GLY A 341 -7.01 -4.81 1.79
N TRP A 342 -7.40 -4.22 0.68
CA TRP A 342 -8.28 -4.86 -0.28
C TRP A 342 -7.68 -4.80 -1.67
N ALA A 343 -7.89 -5.88 -2.40
CA ALA A 343 -7.81 -5.89 -3.85
C ALA A 343 -9.22 -6.00 -4.42
N THR A 344 -9.44 -5.49 -5.63
CA THR A 344 -10.75 -5.55 -6.31
C THR A 344 -10.68 -6.53 -7.46
N THR A 345 -11.81 -7.08 -7.90
CA THR A 345 -11.88 -7.77 -9.20
C THR A 345 -11.75 -6.76 -10.33
N ALA A 346 -11.16 -7.17 -11.46
CA ALA A 346 -11.10 -6.31 -12.64
C ALA A 346 -12.43 -6.19 -13.36
N LEU A 347 -13.19 -7.28 -13.41
CA LEU A 347 -14.48 -7.33 -14.08
C LEU A 347 -15.41 -8.29 -13.34
N VAL A 348 -16.64 -7.86 -13.09
CA VAL A 348 -17.71 -8.69 -12.55
C VAL A 348 -18.28 -9.50 -13.72
N ALA A 349 -17.97 -10.79 -13.78
CA ALA A 349 -18.44 -11.67 -14.85
C ALA A 349 -19.90 -12.13 -14.63
N ASP A 350 -20.24 -12.42 -13.37
CA ASP A 350 -21.57 -12.86 -12.96
C ASP A 350 -21.80 -12.60 -11.45
N ALA A 351 -23.01 -12.93 -10.98
CA ALA A 351 -23.40 -12.72 -9.58
C ALA A 351 -22.60 -13.52 -8.54
N THR A 352 -21.78 -14.49 -8.96
CA THR A 352 -20.91 -15.27 -8.06
C THR A 352 -19.51 -14.68 -7.96
N THR A 353 -19.16 -13.73 -8.83
CA THR A 353 -17.85 -13.07 -8.83
C THR A 353 -17.72 -12.18 -7.58
N PRO A 354 -16.75 -12.42 -6.68
CA PRO A 354 -16.45 -11.50 -5.58
C PRO A 354 -16.01 -10.14 -6.11
N THR A 355 -16.50 -9.07 -5.48
CA THR A 355 -16.12 -7.70 -5.86
C THR A 355 -14.78 -7.31 -5.22
N PHE A 356 -14.58 -7.74 -3.98
CA PHE A 356 -13.40 -7.42 -3.17
C PHE A 356 -12.74 -8.69 -2.64
N TYR A 357 -11.45 -8.58 -2.39
CA TYR A 357 -10.62 -9.58 -1.75
C TYR A 357 -9.85 -8.91 -0.62
N GLN A 358 -10.17 -9.25 0.62
CA GLN A 358 -9.48 -8.71 1.78
C GLN A 358 -8.19 -9.48 2.03
N TRP A 359 -7.07 -8.76 2.15
CA TRP A 359 -5.78 -9.34 2.49
C TRP A 359 -5.69 -9.61 4.00
N ASP A 360 -5.21 -10.80 4.37
CA ASP A 360 -5.12 -11.20 5.77
C ASP A 360 -3.87 -10.71 6.52
N GLY A 361 -2.90 -10.11 5.81
CA GLY A 361 -1.68 -9.57 6.41
C GLY A 361 -0.66 -10.61 6.89
N SER A 362 -1.03 -11.88 6.95
CA SER A 362 -0.29 -12.91 7.71
C SER A 362 1.11 -13.19 7.18
N ASP A 363 1.37 -12.88 5.90
CA ASP A 363 2.68 -13.00 5.26
C ASP A 363 3.71 -11.99 5.80
N LEU A 364 3.25 -10.87 6.36
CA LEU A 364 4.10 -9.76 6.82
C LEU A 364 4.08 -9.57 8.35
N TYR A 365 3.08 -10.09 9.08
CA TYR A 365 2.99 -9.94 10.56
C TYR A 365 3.29 -11.18 11.38
N GLY A 366 3.51 -12.33 10.75
CA GLY A 366 3.80 -13.56 11.50
C GLY A 366 5.14 -13.51 12.23
N ARG A 367 6.13 -12.77 11.72
CA ARG A 367 7.51 -12.86 12.21
C ARG A 367 8.33 -11.59 11.93
N LEU A 368 8.86 -10.98 12.98
CA LEU A 368 9.88 -9.94 12.93
C LEU A 368 11.22 -10.48 13.41
N PHE A 369 12.31 -9.89 12.94
CA PHE A 369 13.69 -10.28 13.24
C PHE A 369 14.45 -9.11 13.86
N VAL A 370 15.23 -9.41 14.90
CA VAL A 370 16.07 -8.45 15.61
C VAL A 370 17.49 -9.01 15.64
N ASN A 371 18.44 -8.23 15.14
CA ASN A 371 19.86 -8.56 15.19
C ASN A 371 20.67 -7.27 15.27
N ALA A 372 21.31 -7.04 16.41
CA ALA A 372 22.15 -5.86 16.66
C ALA A 372 23.28 -5.67 15.64
N SER A 373 23.69 -6.74 14.94
CA SER A 373 24.74 -6.72 13.91
C SER A 373 24.22 -6.57 12.47
N ALA A 374 22.91 -6.52 12.25
CA ALA A 374 22.34 -6.36 10.92
C ALA A 374 22.71 -5.02 10.29
N THR A 375 23.02 -5.02 8.99
CA THR A 375 23.45 -3.85 8.23
C THR A 375 22.49 -3.45 7.11
N GLY A 376 21.41 -4.21 6.91
CA GLY A 376 20.41 -3.96 5.87
C GLY A 376 19.44 -2.82 6.20
N ALA A 377 18.27 -2.86 5.58
CA ALA A 377 17.30 -1.76 5.60
C ALA A 377 16.54 -1.56 6.93
N LYS A 378 16.79 -2.41 7.94
CA LYS A 378 16.16 -2.37 9.28
C LYS A 378 14.63 -2.42 9.24
N THR A 379 14.08 -3.26 8.38
CA THR A 379 12.63 -3.48 8.25
C THR A 379 12.10 -4.51 9.23
N GLY A 380 12.98 -5.35 9.79
CA GLY A 380 12.61 -6.45 10.68
C GLY A 380 12.06 -7.68 9.98
N LEU A 381 12.09 -7.77 8.65
CA LEU A 381 11.34 -8.80 7.92
C LEU A 381 12.16 -10.05 7.53
N ASN A 382 13.48 -9.97 7.66
CA ASN A 382 14.40 -11.11 7.54
C ASN A 382 15.68 -10.79 8.33
N TRP A 383 16.59 -11.76 8.46
CA TRP A 383 17.83 -11.56 9.22
C TRP A 383 18.76 -10.47 8.67
N ALA A 384 18.84 -10.31 7.34
CA ALA A 384 19.69 -9.30 6.71
C ALA A 384 19.16 -7.88 6.97
N ASN A 385 17.84 -7.71 6.96
CA ASN A 385 17.14 -6.46 7.20
C ASN A 385 16.55 -6.38 8.62
N ALA A 386 17.06 -7.16 9.58
CA ALA A 386 16.54 -7.21 10.94
C ALA A 386 16.62 -5.82 11.61
N PHE A 387 15.72 -5.55 12.57
CA PHE A 387 15.87 -4.40 13.43
C PHE A 387 17.19 -4.51 14.22
N THR A 388 17.94 -3.43 14.32
CA THR A 388 19.16 -3.40 15.15
C THR A 388 18.86 -3.16 16.62
N ASP A 389 17.61 -2.83 16.95
CA ASP A 389 17.13 -2.51 18.28
C ASP A 389 15.83 -3.27 18.56
N LEU A 390 15.69 -3.82 19.77
CA LEU A 390 14.51 -4.62 20.14
C LEU A 390 13.29 -3.73 20.42
N GLN A 391 13.48 -2.50 20.93
CA GLN A 391 12.38 -1.57 21.20
C GLN A 391 11.71 -1.13 19.89
N ASP A 392 12.47 -0.94 18.82
CA ASP A 392 11.94 -0.69 17.48
C ASP A 392 11.04 -1.85 17.01
N ALA A 393 11.51 -3.09 17.20
CA ALA A 393 10.74 -4.27 16.83
C ALA A 393 9.47 -4.43 17.68
N LEU A 394 9.51 -4.16 18.99
CA LEU A 394 8.34 -4.18 19.87
C LEU A 394 7.29 -3.13 19.46
N THR A 395 7.77 -1.96 19.02
CA THR A 395 6.90 -0.88 18.52
C THR A 395 6.23 -1.28 17.21
N ALA A 396 6.99 -1.86 16.29
CA ALA A 396 6.53 -2.32 14.97
C ALA A 396 5.66 -3.59 15.05
N ALA A 397 5.88 -4.46 16.04
CA ALA A 397 5.15 -5.71 16.19
C ALA A 397 3.66 -5.47 16.38
N SER A 398 2.83 -6.33 15.79
CA SER A 398 1.38 -6.29 15.95
C SER A 398 0.92 -7.46 16.82
N GLU A 399 -0.31 -7.43 17.33
CA GLU A 399 -0.85 -8.54 18.13
C GLU A 399 -0.81 -9.86 17.34
N GLY A 400 -0.25 -10.92 17.93
CA GLY A 400 -0.04 -12.23 17.31
C GLY A 400 1.33 -12.42 16.66
N SER A 401 2.15 -11.37 16.54
CA SER A 401 3.49 -11.46 15.94
C SER A 401 4.46 -12.31 16.75
N GLU A 402 5.36 -13.01 16.06
CA GLU A 402 6.59 -13.54 16.64
C GLU A 402 7.74 -12.55 16.42
N ILE A 403 8.58 -12.31 17.42
CA ILE A 403 9.81 -11.55 17.30
C ILE A 403 10.98 -12.50 17.59
N TRP A 404 11.81 -12.73 16.58
CA TRP A 404 12.98 -13.58 16.63
C TRP A 404 14.22 -12.72 16.88
N VAL A 405 14.91 -12.96 17.98
CA VAL A 405 16.03 -12.14 18.43
C VAL A 405 17.32 -12.95 18.34
N ALA A 406 18.28 -12.45 17.57
CA ALA A 406 19.61 -13.03 17.45
C ALA A 406 20.40 -12.89 18.76
N ALA A 407 21.46 -13.68 18.89
CA ALA A 407 22.42 -13.60 19.98
C ALA A 407 22.95 -12.17 20.13
N GLY A 408 23.02 -11.70 21.36
CA GLY A 408 23.41 -10.32 21.65
C GLY A 408 22.85 -9.80 22.95
N THR A 409 23.30 -8.62 23.35
CA THR A 409 22.77 -7.87 24.49
C THR A 409 21.98 -6.68 23.98
N TYR A 410 20.72 -6.55 24.41
CA TYR A 410 19.79 -5.50 24.00
C TYR A 410 19.37 -4.70 25.22
N THR A 411 19.39 -3.37 25.12
CA THR A 411 18.97 -2.44 26.18
C THR A 411 17.69 -1.70 25.77
N PRO A 412 16.80 -1.34 26.71
CA PRO A 412 15.54 -0.67 26.39
C PRO A 412 15.71 0.82 26.04
N ALA A 413 16.92 1.35 26.23
CA ALA A 413 17.33 2.69 25.83
C ALA A 413 18.85 2.70 25.53
N GLY A 414 19.32 3.78 24.92
CA GLY A 414 20.75 4.03 24.73
C GLY A 414 21.45 4.56 26.00
N PRO A 415 22.79 4.72 25.96
CA PRO A 415 23.56 5.27 27.08
C PRO A 415 23.05 6.63 27.57
N GLY A 416 22.94 6.79 28.89
CA GLY A 416 22.35 7.97 29.52
C GLY A 416 20.81 8.08 29.39
N GLY A 417 20.14 7.02 28.93
CA GLY A 417 18.68 6.92 28.90
C GLY A 417 18.03 6.89 30.29
N SER A 418 16.70 6.96 30.33
CA SER A 418 15.96 6.89 31.59
C SER A 418 16.16 5.54 32.29
N ALA A 419 16.41 5.55 33.59
CA ALA A 419 16.46 4.34 34.42
C ALA A 419 15.11 3.60 34.48
N ASP A 420 14.01 4.28 34.13
CA ASP A 420 12.68 3.68 34.04
C ASP A 420 12.40 3.03 32.67
N ALA A 421 13.35 3.09 31.72
CA ALA A 421 13.19 2.47 30.41
C ALA A 421 13.02 0.94 30.54
N THR A 422 12.06 0.38 29.82
CA THR A 422 11.71 -1.04 29.90
C THR A 422 11.31 -1.57 28.53
N PHE A 423 11.56 -2.85 28.29
CA PHE A 423 11.00 -3.57 27.15
C PHE A 423 9.53 -3.88 27.42
N LEU A 424 8.65 -2.96 27.06
CA LEU A 424 7.24 -3.08 27.33
C LEU A 424 6.55 -3.95 26.28
N LEU A 425 5.93 -5.05 26.74
CA LEU A 425 5.13 -5.96 25.92
C LEU A 425 3.63 -5.62 26.10
N GLU A 426 3.12 -4.65 25.32
CA GLU A 426 1.72 -4.20 25.41
C GLU A 426 0.74 -5.02 24.56
N LYS A 427 1.27 -5.86 23.68
CA LYS A 427 0.52 -6.64 22.68
C LYS A 427 0.69 -8.13 22.97
N ASN A 428 -0.28 -8.96 22.59
CA ASN A 428 -0.16 -10.42 22.68
C ASN A 428 0.83 -10.92 21.61
N ILE A 429 2.13 -10.86 21.90
CA ILE A 429 3.21 -11.24 20.97
C ILE A 429 4.10 -12.33 21.58
N GLN A 430 4.77 -13.09 20.72
CA GLN A 430 5.78 -14.06 21.12
C GLN A 430 7.17 -13.46 20.94
N LEU A 431 7.98 -13.43 21.99
CA LEU A 431 9.38 -13.00 21.93
C LEU A 431 10.30 -14.21 22.09
N LEU A 432 11.12 -14.48 21.08
CA LEU A 432 11.96 -15.68 20.98
C LEU A 432 13.43 -15.25 20.80
N GLY A 433 14.28 -15.40 21.83
CA GLY A 433 15.74 -15.16 21.74
C GLY A 433 16.58 -16.45 21.82
N GLY A 434 17.66 -16.61 21.05
CA GLY A 434 18.33 -17.92 20.89
C GLY A 434 18.78 -18.25 19.47
N PHE A 435 18.84 -17.25 18.60
CA PHE A 435 19.13 -17.41 17.17
C PHE A 435 20.54 -16.93 16.85
N ALA A 436 21.25 -17.58 15.94
CA ALA A 436 22.50 -17.12 15.35
C ALA A 436 22.30 -15.98 14.33
N GLY A 437 21.09 -15.84 13.79
CA GLY A 437 20.74 -14.80 12.83
C GLY A 437 20.76 -15.26 11.37
N ASN A 438 20.50 -16.55 11.13
CA ASN A 438 20.42 -17.14 9.79
C ASN A 438 19.34 -18.23 9.65
N GLU A 439 18.59 -18.49 10.72
CA GLU A 439 17.60 -19.55 10.79
C GLU A 439 16.31 -19.23 10.05
N THR A 440 15.67 -20.26 9.51
CA THR A 440 14.36 -20.16 8.85
C THR A 440 13.22 -20.81 9.65
N ASP A 441 13.55 -21.55 10.71
CA ASP A 441 12.64 -22.30 11.59
C ASP A 441 12.86 -21.94 13.07
N ALA A 442 11.78 -21.76 13.83
CA ALA A 442 11.84 -21.49 15.26
C ALA A 442 12.44 -22.67 16.02
N ALA A 443 12.27 -23.90 15.54
CA ALA A 443 12.85 -25.09 16.18
C ALA A 443 14.39 -25.13 16.09
N ALA A 444 15.01 -24.32 15.22
CA ALA A 444 16.46 -24.26 15.05
C ALA A 444 17.16 -23.38 16.12
N ARG A 445 16.41 -22.75 17.02
CA ARG A 445 16.94 -21.97 18.15
C ARG A 445 17.85 -22.83 19.02
N ASP A 446 18.99 -22.26 19.38
CA ASP A 446 19.89 -22.82 20.39
C ASP A 446 20.20 -21.73 21.43
N PRO A 447 19.36 -21.61 22.49
CA PRO A 447 19.56 -20.60 23.52
C PRO A 447 20.86 -20.76 24.33
N GLU A 448 21.48 -21.95 24.31
CA GLU A 448 22.76 -22.19 24.97
C GLU A 448 23.92 -21.67 24.12
N ALA A 449 23.91 -21.95 22.81
CA ALA A 449 24.94 -21.48 21.89
C ALA A 449 24.79 -20.00 21.50
N ASN A 450 23.56 -19.48 21.46
CA ASN A 450 23.22 -18.15 20.93
C ASN A 450 22.44 -17.31 21.97
N PRO A 451 23.06 -16.93 23.10
CA PRO A 451 22.35 -16.24 24.18
C PRO A 451 21.83 -14.86 23.75
N THR A 452 20.54 -14.63 23.96
CA THR A 452 19.90 -13.32 23.87
C THR A 452 19.73 -12.76 25.29
N ILE A 453 20.33 -11.61 25.56
CA ILE A 453 20.38 -10.98 26.87
C ILE A 453 19.62 -9.66 26.80
N LEU A 454 18.58 -9.50 27.62
CA LEU A 454 17.90 -8.23 27.83
C LEU A 454 18.51 -7.56 29.06
N SER A 455 19.12 -6.39 28.89
CA SER A 455 19.89 -5.71 29.94
C SER A 455 19.30 -4.35 30.29
N GLY A 456 19.29 -4.02 31.58
CA GLY A 456 19.03 -2.66 32.08
C GLY A 456 20.30 -1.82 32.22
N ASP A 457 21.48 -2.40 31.96
CA ASP A 457 22.76 -1.70 31.99
C ASP A 457 22.88 -0.78 30.75
N LEU A 458 22.30 0.41 30.85
CA LEU A 458 22.27 1.37 29.75
C LEU A 458 23.66 1.93 29.44
N ASN A 459 24.56 1.97 30.43
CA ASN A 459 25.88 2.60 30.30
C ASN A 459 27.00 1.60 30.04
N GLY A 460 26.74 0.29 30.11
CA GLY A 460 27.74 -0.75 29.96
C GLY A 460 28.74 -0.80 31.13
N ASP A 461 28.35 -0.28 32.31
CA ASP A 461 29.22 -0.14 33.48
C ASP A 461 28.84 -1.08 34.63
N ASP A 462 27.83 -1.93 34.44
CA ASP A 462 27.48 -2.96 35.43
C ASP A 462 28.52 -4.09 35.45
N VAL A 463 28.92 -4.45 36.67
CA VAL A 463 29.80 -5.57 36.95
C VAL A 463 28.97 -6.85 37.07
N VAL A 464 29.30 -7.87 36.29
CA VAL A 464 28.61 -9.16 36.31
C VAL A 464 28.51 -9.73 37.74
N ASP A 465 27.29 -10.07 38.16
CA ASP A 465 26.96 -10.66 39.47
C ASP A 465 27.27 -9.79 40.71
N ASP A 466 27.50 -8.49 40.56
CA ASP A 466 27.79 -7.58 41.67
C ASP A 466 26.70 -6.53 41.90
N PHE A 467 25.63 -6.94 42.57
CA PHE A 467 24.55 -6.04 42.99
C PHE A 467 24.98 -4.96 43.99
N ALA A 468 26.16 -5.09 44.63
CA ALA A 468 26.63 -4.08 45.57
C ALA A 468 27.25 -2.88 44.82
N VAL A 469 27.83 -3.13 43.64
CA VAL A 469 28.43 -2.12 42.77
C VAL A 469 27.43 -1.57 41.76
N ASN A 470 26.53 -2.39 41.22
CA ASN A 470 25.59 -2.05 40.13
C ASN A 470 24.35 -1.26 40.60
N ARG A 471 24.54 -0.26 41.47
CA ARG A 471 23.42 0.61 41.88
C ARG A 471 23.20 1.66 40.79
N GLY A 472 22.05 1.56 40.12
CA GLY A 472 21.51 2.59 39.24
C GLY A 472 21.24 3.92 39.93
#